data_AF-A0A257JZF9-F1
#
_entry.id   AF-A0A257JZF9-F1
#
_cell.length_a   1.000
_cell.length_b   1.000
_cell.length_c   1.000
_cell.angle_alpha   90.00
_cell.angle_beta   90.00
_cell.angle_gamma   90.00
#
_symmetry.space_group_name_H-M   'P 1'
#
loop_
_entity.id
_entity.type
_entity.pdbx_description
1 polymer ?
#
loop_
_entity_poly.entity_id
_entity_poly.type
_entity_poly.pdbx_seq_one_letter_code
_entity_poly.pdbx_strand_id
1 'polypeptide(L)'
;MKRNVGNKDGLIRIIIGGLALAFFLFVTIQDELVRDILIGISFYTIVTGTVHYCPLYLFLDVDTRTENPLRRKRHRRKKMHKAATKA
;
A
#
# COMPACT_ATOMS: atom_id res chain seq x y z
N MET A 1 8.96 -3.81 7.97
CA MET A 1 8.46 -2.44 7.71
C MET A 1 7.04 -2.32 8.23
N LYS A 2 6.66 -1.17 8.81
CA LYS A 2 5.26 -0.95 9.26
C LYS A 2 4.38 -0.87 8.02
N ARG A 3 3.45 -1.83 7.86
CA ARG A 3 2.52 -1.85 6.73
C ARG A 3 1.58 -0.65 6.80
N ASN A 4 1.63 0.23 5.80
CA ASN A 4 0.81 1.45 5.66
C ASN A 4 -0.23 1.35 4.53
N VAL A 5 -0.20 0.25 3.77
CA VAL A 5 -1.18 -0.04 2.71
C VAL A 5 -2.20 -1.05 3.24
N GLY A 6 -3.48 -0.68 3.20
CA GLY A 6 -4.58 -1.58 3.54
C GLY A 6 -4.75 -2.73 2.54
N ASN A 7 -5.41 -3.83 2.95
CA ASN A 7 -5.60 -4.98 2.05
C ASN A 7 -6.39 -4.62 0.78
N LYS A 8 -7.40 -3.73 0.88
CA LYS A 8 -8.19 -3.28 -0.26
C LYS A 8 -7.34 -2.46 -1.24
N ASP A 9 -6.58 -1.49 -0.73
CA ASP A 9 -5.67 -0.66 -1.53
C ASP A 9 -4.56 -1.49 -2.19
N GLY A 10 -3.96 -2.43 -1.44
CA GLY A 10 -2.97 -3.37 -1.98
C GLY A 10 -3.50 -4.24 -3.12
N LEU A 11 -4.72 -4.78 -2.98
CA LEU A 11 -5.35 -5.57 -4.04
C LEU A 11 -5.63 -4.73 -5.29
N ILE A 12 -6.17 -3.51 -5.13
CA ILE A 12 -6.42 -2.59 -6.24
C ILE A 12 -5.11 -2.26 -6.97
N ARG A 13 -4.02 -2.00 -6.24
CA ARG A 13 -2.70 -1.73 -6.80
C ARG A 13 -2.15 -2.90 -7.62
N ILE A 14 -2.30 -4.12 -7.13
CA ILE A 14 -1.88 -5.32 -7.86
C ILE A 14 -2.69 -5.48 -9.14
N ILE A 15 -4.01 -5.27 -9.09
CA ILE A 15 -4.88 -5.37 -10.27
C ILE A 15 -4.52 -4.30 -11.30
N ILE A 16 -4.47 -3.03 -10.91
CA ILE A 16 -4.16 -1.93 -11.83
C ILE A 16 -2.74 -2.07 -12.39
N GLY A 17 -1.76 -2.34 -11.53
CA GLY A 17 -0.37 -2.52 -11.94
C GLY A 17 -0.20 -3.73 -12.87
N GLY A 18 -0.88 -4.85 -12.59
CA GLY A 18 -0.86 -6.04 -13.43
C GLY A 18 -1.49 -5.81 -14.80
N LEU A 19 -2.65 -5.13 -14.85
CA LEU A 19 -3.30 -4.76 -16.11
C LEU A 19 -2.44 -3.78 -16.93
N ALA A 20 -1.85 -2.77 -16.28
CA ALA A 20 -0.96 -1.82 -16.92
C ALA A 20 0.30 -2.51 -17.47
N LEU A 21 0.92 -3.39 -16.69
CA LEU A 21 2.09 -4.16 -17.12
C LEU A 21 1.76 -5.04 -18.32
N ALA A 22 0.64 -5.77 -18.28
CA ALA A 22 0.20 -6.57 -19.41
C ALA A 22 -0.02 -5.69 -20.65
N PHE A 23 -0.74 -4.58 -20.50
CA PHE A 23 -1.01 -3.64 -21.61
C PHE A 23 0.29 -3.11 -22.24
N PHE A 24 1.26 -2.66 -21.44
CA PHE A 24 2.53 -2.11 -21.95
C PHE A 24 3.47 -3.16 -22.54
N LEU A 25 3.29 -4.44 -22.23
CA LEU A 25 4.03 -5.53 -22.88
C LEU A 25 3.48 -5.86 -24.28
N PHE A 26 2.18 -5.67 -24.52
CA PHE A 26 1.55 -5.97 -25.81
C PHE A 26 1.40 -4.74 -26.73
N VAL A 27 1.47 -3.53 -26.18
CA VAL A 27 1.41 -2.30 -26.96
C VAL A 27 2.79 -1.89 -27.43
N THR A 28 2.92 -1.64 -28.72
CA THR A 28 4.12 -1.09 -29.34
C THR A 28 4.20 0.41 -29.06
N ILE A 29 4.91 0.78 -28.00
CA ILE A 29 5.31 2.16 -27.73
C ILE A 29 6.58 2.45 -28.56
N GLN A 30 6.54 3.51 -29.39
CA GLN A 30 7.64 3.85 -30.30
C GLN A 30 8.91 4.29 -29.57
N ASP A 31 8.75 4.92 -28.41
CA ASP A 31 9.86 5.38 -27.58
C ASP A 31 10.20 4.32 -26.53
N GLU A 32 11.39 3.71 -26.67
CA GLU A 32 11.87 2.66 -25.78
C GLU A 32 12.08 3.15 -24.35
N LEU A 33 12.54 4.40 -24.17
CA LEU A 33 12.78 4.97 -22.84
C LEU A 33 11.46 5.18 -22.10
N VAL A 34 10.44 5.67 -22.82
CA VAL A 34 9.09 5.81 -22.27
C VAL A 34 8.53 4.43 -21.89
N ARG A 35 8.65 3.43 -22.77
CA ARG A 35 8.17 2.06 -22.51
C ARG A 35 8.77 1.49 -21.23
N ASP A 36 10.08 1.58 -21.07
CA ASP A 36 10.80 0.98 -19.95
C ASP A 36 10.44 1.67 -18.61
N ILE A 37 10.25 3.00 -18.62
CA ILE A 37 9.75 3.74 -17.45
C ILE A 37 8.34 3.28 -17.07
N LEU A 38 7.43 3.14 -18.03
CA LEU A 38 6.05 2.71 -17.79
C LEU A 38 5.97 1.27 -17.26
N ILE A 39 6.80 0.38 -17.79
CA ILE A 39 6.96 -0.99 -17.28
C ILE A 39 7.49 -0.94 -15.83
N GLY A 40 8.52 -0.13 -15.56
CA GLY A 40 9.09 0.06 -14.22
C GLY A 40 8.07 0.57 -13.20
N ILE A 41 7.26 1.57 -13.57
CA ILE A 41 6.19 2.12 -12.70
C ILE A 41 5.11 1.06 -12.44
N SER A 42 4.72 0.30 -13.45
CA SER A 42 3.72 -0.76 -13.32
C SER A 42 4.22 -1.84 -12.37
N PHE A 43 5.48 -2.28 -12.54
CA PHE A 43 6.13 -3.24 -11.65
C PHE A 43 6.22 -2.72 -10.21
N TYR A 44 6.68 -1.48 -10.02
CA TYR A 44 6.74 -0.84 -8.70
C TYR A 44 5.37 -0.80 -8.00
N THR A 45 4.31 -0.50 -8.75
CA THR A 45 2.94 -0.45 -8.22
C THR A 45 2.47 -1.83 -7.75
N ILE A 46 2.80 -2.90 -8.49
CA ILE A 46 2.51 -4.27 -8.08
C ILE A 46 3.26 -4.60 -6.78
N VAL A 47 4.58 -4.40 -6.76
CA VAL A 47 5.44 -4.74 -5.62
C VAL A 47 4.96 -4.03 -4.36
N THR A 48 4.70 -2.71 -4.43
CA THR A 48 4.20 -1.93 -3.27
C THR A 48 2.85 -2.41 -2.77
N GLY A 49 1.96 -2.85 -3.68
CA GLY A 49 0.71 -3.52 -3.33
C GLY A 49 0.91 -4.86 -2.62
N THR A 50 1.84 -5.70 -3.09
CA THR A 50 2.13 -7.03 -2.53
C THR A 50 2.78 -6.97 -1.16
N VAL A 51 3.76 -6.09 -0.96
CA VAL A 51 4.43 -5.96 0.34
C VAL A 51 3.60 -5.19 1.37
N HIS A 52 2.44 -4.64 0.96
CA HIS A 52 1.58 -3.75 1.74
C HIS A 52 2.36 -2.59 2.38
N TYR A 53 3.33 -2.07 1.63
CA TYR A 53 4.21 -1.00 2.05
C TYR A 53 4.54 -0.09 0.87
N CYS A 54 4.20 1.19 1.01
CA CYS A 54 4.51 2.23 0.05
C CYS A 54 5.44 3.26 0.71
N PRO A 55 6.71 3.38 0.28
CA PRO A 55 7.64 4.40 0.81
C PRO A 55 7.08 5.81 0.68
N LEU A 56 6.37 6.11 -0.41
CA LEU A 56 5.74 7.41 -0.65
C LEU A 56 4.73 7.77 0.45
N TYR A 57 3.97 6.78 0.91
CA TYR A 57 2.99 6.96 1.98
C TYR A 57 3.66 7.15 3.34
N LEU A 58 4.91 6.68 3.52
CA LEU A 58 5.69 6.96 4.72
C LEU A 58 6.06 8.45 4.79
N PHE A 59 6.48 9.03 3.67
CA PHE A 59 6.82 10.46 3.60
C PHE A 59 5.60 11.37 3.75
N LEU A 60 4.44 10.91 3.30
CA LEU A 60 3.17 11.65 3.38
C LEU A 60 2.37 11.37 4.66
N ASP A 61 2.87 10.51 5.56
CA ASP A 61 2.16 10.00 6.76
C ASP A 61 0.73 9.49 6.48
N VAL A 62 0.54 8.86 5.32
CA VAL A 62 -0.74 8.28 4.89
C VAL A 62 -0.79 6.80 5.28
N ASP A 63 -1.86 6.39 5.96
CA ASP A 63 -2.15 4.99 6.27
C ASP A 63 -3.54 4.61 5.74
N THR A 64 -3.58 3.81 4.68
CA THR A 64 -4.84 3.34 4.07
C THR A 64 -5.37 2.08 4.75
N ARG A 65 -4.69 1.60 5.79
CA ARG A 65 -5.15 0.45 6.56
C ARG A 65 -6.37 0.85 7.38
N THR A 66 -7.53 0.36 6.96
CA THR A 66 -8.76 0.51 7.75
C THR A 66 -8.57 -0.20 9.10
N GLU A 67 -8.31 0.58 10.16
CA GLU A 67 -8.33 0.04 11.51
C GLU A 67 -9.76 -0.28 11.89
N ASN A 68 -10.05 -1.56 12.15
CA ASN A 68 -11.36 -1.95 12.66
C ASN A 68 -11.67 -1.15 13.94
N PRO A 69 -12.77 -0.37 14.00
CA PRO A 69 -13.08 0.50 15.13
C PRO A 69 -13.17 -0.25 16.47
N LEU A 70 -13.53 -1.53 16.45
CA LEU A 70 -13.55 -2.39 17.64
C LEU A 70 -12.14 -2.70 18.16
N ARG A 71 -11.16 -2.87 17.26
CA ARG A 71 -9.76 -3.12 17.62
C ARG A 71 -9.11 -1.86 18.22
N ARG A 72 -9.47 -0.67 17.70
CA ARG A 72 -9.10 0.64 18.26
C ARG A 72 -9.61 0.82 19.69
N LYS A 73 -10.89 0.52 19.92
CA LYS A 73 -11.51 0.59 21.26
C LYS A 73 -10.83 -0.37 22.25
N ARG A 74 -10.50 -1.59 21.83
CA ARG A 74 -9.79 -2.57 22.68
C ARG A 74 -8.38 -2.10 23.06
N HIS A 75 -7.63 -1.52 22.13
CA HIS A 75 -6.30 -0.95 22.43
C HIS A 75 -6.39 0.25 23.39
N ARG A 76 -7.35 1.16 23.18
CA ARG A 76 -7.59 2.29 24.12
C ARG A 76 -7.96 1.79 25.52
N ARG A 77 -8.87 0.80 25.63
CA ARG A 77 -9.24 0.19 26.92
C ARG A 77 -8.03 -0.42 27.64
N LYS A 78 -7.20 -1.19 26.95
CA LYS A 78 -5.96 -1.75 27.54
C LYS A 78 -4.99 -0.66 28.01
N LYS A 79 -4.86 0.44 27.26
CA LYS A 79 -4.01 1.59 27.62
C LYS A 79 -4.53 2.29 28.88
N MET A 80 -5.84 2.53 28.96
CA MET A 80 -6.51 3.11 30.14
C MET A 80 -6.39 2.19 31.37
N HIS A 81 -6.60 0.89 31.21
CA HIS A 81 -6.49 -0.07 32.31
C HIS A 81 -5.06 -0.14 32.88
N LYS A 82 -4.03 -0.06 32.02
CA LYS A 82 -2.62 0.03 32.42
C LYS A 82 -2.26 1.35 33.10
N ALA A 83 -2.92 2.45 32.73
CA ALA A 83 -2.72 3.74 33.39
C ALA A 83 -3.38 3.76 34.78
N ALA A 84 -4.59 3.19 34.91
CA ALA A 84 -5.33 3.11 36.17
C ALA A 84 -4.72 2.16 37.22
N THR A 85 -3.91 1.18 36.80
CA THR A 85 -3.20 0.26 37.72
C THR A 85 -1.82 0.76 38.13
N LYS A 86 -1.38 1.90 37.60
CA LYS A 86 -0.08 2.52 37.90
C LYS A 86 -0.20 3.81 38.74
N ALA A 87 -1.42 4.24 39.04
CA ALA A 87 -1.75 5.29 39.99
C ALA A 87 -2.18 4.64 41.31
#